data_AF-A0A816HZC9-F1
#
_entry.id   AF-A0A816HZC9-F1
#
_cell.length_a   1.000
_cell.length_b   1.000
_cell.length_c   1.000
_cell.angle_alpha   90.00
_cell.angle_beta   90.00
_cell.angle_gamma   90.00
#
_symmetry.space_group_name_H-M   'P 1'
#
loop_
_entity.id
_entity.type
_entity.pdbx_description
1 polymer ?
#
loop_
_entity_poly.entity_id
_entity_poly.type
_entity_poly.pdbx_seq_one_letter_code
_entity_poly.pdbx_strand_id
1 'polypeptide(L)'
;MRTEDVRYLQLLDRLRHGQCNYDDYELLQTRVVGQPSIESLHDSPWNKAPILVFRNEVRTQINNKAAIHNATQMGHPPMICVA
;
A
#
# COMPACT_ATOMS: atom_id res chain seq x y z
N MET A 1 -7.57 4.37 -19.35
CA MET A 1 -7.35 3.01 -18.83
C MET A 1 -6.42 3.12 -17.63
N ARG A 2 -6.61 2.37 -16.54
CA ARG A 2 -5.83 2.57 -15.29
C ARG A 2 -4.39 2.00 -15.34
N THR A 3 -4.12 1.09 -16.28
CA THR A 3 -2.80 0.51 -16.57
C THR A 3 -2.81 -0.02 -18.01
N GLU A 4 -1.64 -0.17 -18.63
CA GLU A 4 -1.45 -0.77 -19.96
C GLU A 4 -0.88 -2.21 -19.87
N ASP A 5 -0.58 -2.70 -18.67
CA ASP A 5 -0.09 -4.07 -18.46
C ASP A 5 -1.23 -5.08 -18.67
N VAL A 6 -1.25 -5.68 -19.87
CA VAL A 6 -2.26 -6.66 -20.30
C VAL A 6 -2.27 -7.88 -19.38
N ARG A 7 -1.11 -8.37 -18.93
CA ARG A 7 -1.02 -9.53 -18.05
C ARG A 7 -1.63 -9.22 -16.69
N TYR A 8 -1.38 -8.03 -16.17
CA TYR A 8 -1.97 -7.57 -14.92
C TYR A 8 -3.49 -7.40 -15.02
N LEU A 9 -4.00 -6.89 -16.13
CA LEU A 9 -5.44 -6.74 -16.34
C LEU A 9 -6.17 -8.08 -16.39
N GLN A 10 -5.58 -9.07 -17.05
CA GLN A 10 -6.11 -10.43 -17.08
C GLN A 10 -6.13 -11.08 -15.70
N LEU A 11 -5.06 -10.89 -14.92
CA LEU A 11 -5.00 -11.31 -13.51
C LEU A 11 -6.14 -10.67 -12.69
N LEU A 12 -6.34 -9.35 -12.80
CA LEU A 12 -7.38 -8.64 -12.07
C LEU A 12 -8.79 -9.11 -12.44
N ASP A 13 -9.02 -9.44 -13.71
CA ASP A 13 -10.32 -9.96 -14.17
C ASP A 13 -10.57 -11.38 -13.64
N ARG A 14 -9.56 -12.26 -13.66
CA ARG A 14 -9.65 -13.60 -13.06
C ARG A 14 -9.85 -13.54 -11.54
N LEU A 15 -9.17 -12.64 -10.84
CA LEU A 15 -9.37 -12.38 -9.41
C LEU A 15 -10.82 -12.01 -9.11
N ARG A 16 -11.44 -11.15 -9.92
CA ARG A 16 -12.83 -10.72 -9.74
C ARG A 16 -13.83 -11.88 -9.81
N HIS A 17 -13.58 -12.84 -10.69
CA HIS A 17 -14.48 -13.98 -10.93
C HIS A 17 -14.09 -15.24 -10.14
N GLY A 18 -13.04 -15.20 -9.32
CA GLY A 18 -12.56 -16.37 -8.57
C GLY A 18 -11.91 -17.45 -9.47
N GLN A 19 -11.35 -17.05 -10.61
CA GLN A 19 -10.80 -17.94 -11.64
C GLN A 19 -9.27 -17.90 -11.70
N CYS A 20 -8.60 -17.58 -10.60
CA CYS A 20 -7.15 -17.52 -10.56
C CYS A 20 -6.52 -18.89 -10.81
N ASN A 21 -5.43 -18.92 -11.56
CA ASN A 21 -4.65 -20.12 -11.82
C ASN A 21 -3.26 -20.04 -11.18
N TYR A 22 -2.40 -21.03 -11.47
CA TYR A 22 -1.06 -21.07 -10.93
C TYR A 22 -0.16 -19.93 -11.46
N ASP A 23 -0.28 -19.58 -12.73
CA ASP A 23 0.48 -18.47 -13.33
C ASP A 23 0.12 -17.12 -12.68
N ASP A 24 -1.14 -16.94 -12.29
CA ASP A 24 -1.60 -15.77 -11.52
C ASP A 24 -0.94 -15.69 -10.14
N TYR A 25 -0.80 -16.83 -9.48
CA TYR A 25 -0.12 -16.95 -8.20
C TYR A 25 1.36 -16.57 -8.34
N GLU A 26 2.08 -17.14 -9.31
CA GLU A 26 3.47 -16.78 -9.59
C GLU A 26 3.61 -15.29 -9.92
N LEU A 27 2.70 -14.75 -10.74
CA LEU A 27 2.70 -13.33 -11.08
C LEU A 27 2.50 -12.45 -9.83
N LEU A 28 1.59 -12.80 -8.93
CA LEU A 28 1.38 -12.07 -7.68
C LEU A 28 2.62 -12.12 -6.77
N GLN A 29 3.33 -13.24 -6.71
CA GLN A 29 4.57 -13.35 -5.93
C GLN A 29 5.63 -12.36 -6.39
N THR A 30 5.73 -12.08 -7.70
CA THR A 30 6.67 -11.06 -8.22
C THR A 30 6.36 -9.63 -7.73
N ARG A 31 5.17 -9.39 -7.18
CA ARG A 31 4.73 -8.09 -6.69
C ARG A 31 4.80 -7.96 -5.17
N VAL A 32 5.15 -9.04 -4.46
CA VAL A 32 5.42 -8.99 -3.03
C VAL A 32 6.85 -8.50 -2.84
N VAL A 33 6.98 -7.26 -2.39
CA VAL A 33 8.27 -6.64 -2.06
C VAL A 33 8.41 -6.57 -0.55
N GLY A 34 9.54 -7.04 -0.04
CA GLY A 34 9.84 -7.09 1.39
C GLY A 34 11.34 -7.26 1.62
N GLN A 35 11.80 -7.31 2.87
CA GLN A 35 13.20 -7.59 3.12
C GLN A 35 13.58 -8.99 2.61
N PRO A 36 14.73 -9.15 1.90
CA PRO A 36 15.81 -8.18 1.72
C PRO A 36 15.72 -7.33 0.43
N SER A 37 14.68 -7.50 -0.40
CA SER A 37 14.56 -6.82 -1.71
C SER A 37 14.41 -5.29 -1.61
N ILE A 38 14.04 -4.78 -0.44
CA ILE A 38 14.06 -3.35 -0.09
C ILE A 38 14.81 -3.16 1.22
N GLU A 39 15.72 -2.20 1.25
CA GLU A 39 16.50 -1.86 2.44
C GLU A 39 15.61 -1.19 3.50
N SER A 40 14.77 -0.24 3.09
CA SER A 40 13.88 0.51 3.97
C SER A 40 12.61 1.00 3.26
N LEU A 41 11.49 1.01 4.00
CA LEU A 41 10.23 1.64 3.57
C LEU A 41 10.23 3.16 3.77
N HIS A 42 11.23 3.71 4.46
CA HIS A 42 11.40 5.16 4.64
C HIS A 42 12.11 5.85 3.48
N ASP A 43 12.60 5.07 2.51
CA ASP A 43 13.27 5.59 1.33
C ASP A 43 12.31 5.75 0.15
N SER A 44 12.72 6.57 -0.81
CA SER A 44 11.95 6.76 -2.05
C SER A 44 11.97 5.48 -2.89
N PRO A 45 10.84 5.07 -3.53
CA PRO A 45 9.55 5.75 -3.58
C PRO A 45 8.58 5.38 -2.45
N TRP A 46 8.95 4.42 -1.58
CA TRP A 46 8.07 3.80 -0.59
C TRP A 46 7.57 4.78 0.46
N ASN A 47 8.38 5.77 0.80
CA ASN A 47 8.02 6.82 1.77
C ASN A 47 6.86 7.73 1.33
N LYS A 48 6.45 7.67 0.06
CA LYS A 48 5.28 8.39 -0.48
C LYS A 48 4.14 7.45 -0.86
N ALA A 49 4.32 6.14 -0.72
CA ALA A 49 3.30 5.17 -1.10
C ALA A 49 2.16 5.15 -0.06
N PRO A 50 0.88 5.08 -0.49
CA PRO A 50 -0.23 4.92 0.43
C PRO A 50 -0.21 3.52 1.06
N ILE A 51 -0.51 3.45 2.36
CA ILE A 51 -0.65 2.17 3.08
C ILE A 51 -2.13 1.76 3.06
N LEU A 52 -2.41 0.60 2.47
CA LEU A 52 -3.75 0.00 2.47
C LEU A 52 -3.83 -1.05 3.58
N VAL A 53 -4.87 -0.97 4.41
CA VAL A 53 -5.11 -1.92 5.50
C VAL A 53 -6.57 -2.34 5.53
N PHE A 54 -6.82 -3.57 5.98
CA PHE A 54 -8.17 -4.13 6.04
C PHE A 54 -9.05 -3.49 7.11
N ARG A 55 -8.46 -3.07 8.24
CA ARG A 55 -9.18 -2.60 9.42
C ARG A 55 -9.12 -1.09 9.53
N ASN A 56 -10.29 -0.47 9.74
CA ASN A 56 -10.40 0.98 9.86
C ASN A 56 -9.61 1.52 11.06
N GLU A 57 -9.61 0.78 12.17
CA GLU A 57 -8.91 1.15 13.39
C GLU A 57 -7.40 1.21 13.15
N VAL A 58 -6.87 0.26 12.37
CA VAL A 58 -5.45 0.23 11.99
C VAL A 58 -5.11 1.43 11.10
N ARG A 59 -5.98 1.75 10.12
CA ARG A 59 -5.83 2.94 9.26
C ARG A 59 -5.76 4.20 10.09
N THR A 60 -6.70 4.38 11.02
CA THR A 60 -6.78 5.55 11.90
C THR A 60 -5.53 5.66 12.77
N GLN A 61 -5.05 4.56 13.36
CA GLN A 61 -3.82 4.57 14.16
C GLN A 61 -2.59 4.96 13.34
N ILE A 62 -2.44 4.42 12.12
CA ILE A 62 -1.32 4.76 11.22
C ILE A 62 -1.38 6.25 10.86
N ASN A 63 -2.54 6.74 10.44
CA ASN A 63 -2.72 8.14 10.05
C ASN A 63 -2.45 9.10 11.22
N ASN A 64 -2.94 8.78 12.42
CA ASN A 64 -2.71 9.60 13.61
C ASN A 64 -1.21 9.67 13.96
N LYS A 65 -0.50 8.53 13.91
CA LYS A 65 0.95 8.49 14.13
C LYS A 65 1.69 9.34 13.10
N ALA A 66 1.34 9.22 11.82
CA ALA A 66 1.97 10.00 10.75
C ALA A 66 1.72 11.51 10.92
N ALA A 67 0.47 11.89 11.24
CA ALA A 67 0.09 13.29 11.46
C ALA A 67 0.82 13.91 12.65
N ILE A 68 0.90 13.20 13.79
CA ILE A 68 1.64 13.66 14.98
C ILE A 68 3.12 13.84 14.65
N HIS A 69 3.75 12.83 14.04
CA HIS A 69 5.17 12.90 13.67
C HIS A 69 5.48 14.10 12.78
N ASN A 70 4.63 14.33 11.77
CA ASN A 70 4.77 15.44 10.85
C ASN A 70 4.56 16.81 11.53
N ALA A 71 3.56 16.92 12.39
CA ALA A 71 3.28 18.13 13.18
C ALA A 71 4.45 18.47 14.12
N THR A 72 5.02 17.47 14.80
CA THR A 72 6.21 17.63 15.65
C THR A 72 7.42 18.12 14.84
N GLN A 73 7.66 17.58 13.64
CA GLN A 73 8.76 18.02 12.78
C GLN A 73 8.60 19.46 12.29
N MET A 74 7.37 19.91 12.04
CA MET A 74 7.09 21.25 11.53
C MET A 74 6.83 22.31 12.62
N GLY A 75 6.79 21.93 13.89
CA GLY A 75 6.46 22.84 15.00
C GLY A 75 5.00 23.30 15.04
N HIS A 76 4.09 22.55 14.41
CA HIS A 76 2.66 22.87 14.37
C HIS A 76 1.87 21.99 15.36
N PRO A 77 0.72 22.47 15.87
CA PRO A 77 -0.19 21.61 16.64
C PRO A 77 -0.81 20.54 15.73
N PRO A 78 -0.91 19.26 16.17
CA PRO A 78 -1.52 18.22 15.38
C PRO A 78 -3.04 18.42 15.29
N MET A 79 -3.58 18.49 14.08
CA MET A 79 -5.02 18.38 13.83
C MET A 79 -5.34 16.98 13.32
N ILE A 80 -6.16 16.25 14.06
CA ILE A 80 -6.59 14.89 13.72
C ILE A 80 -8.10 14.92 13.47
N CYS A 81 -8.49 14.67 12.23
CA CYS A 81 -9.89 14.50 11.87
C CYS A 81 -10.24 13.00 11.93
N VAL A 82 -11.22 12.64 12.78
CA VAL A 82 -11.79 11.30 12.82
C VAL A 82 -13.09 11.33 12.02
N ALA A 83 -13.17 10.50 10.99
CA ALA A 83 -14.37 10.30 10.16
C ALA A 83 -14.97 8.92 10.42
#